data_AF-A0A1H7J4U6-F1
#
_entry.id   AF-A0A1H7J4U6-F1
#
_cell.length_a   1.000
_cell.length_b   1.000
_cell.length_c   1.000
_cell.angle_alpha   90.00
_cell.angle_beta   90.00
_cell.angle_gamma   90.00
#
_symmetry.space_group_name_H-M   'P 1'
#
loop_
_entity.id
_entity.type
_entity.pdbx_description
1 polymer ?
#
loop_
_entity_poly.entity_id
_entity_poly.type
_entity_poly.pdbx_seq_one_letter_code
_entity_poly.pdbx_strand_id
1 'polypeptide(L)'
;MLGFGRPNRLLRSPGEVIAAIAETPVAFAAIDALVSNDGRAGLAIDAAGQVLAVRLRGSRALACIVPWTALRQTVEGIVVEGDRRFGSVTLIGISALDVRRLGQPQPEEA
;
A
#
# COMPACT_ATOMS: atom_id res chain seq x y z
N MET A 1 20.08 29.56 -8.49
CA MET A 1 20.28 28.86 -7.20
C MET A 1 19.49 27.57 -7.24
N LEU A 2 20.18 26.44 -7.01
CA LEU A 2 19.62 25.07 -7.08
C LEU A 2 18.44 24.90 -6.11
N GLY A 3 17.30 24.43 -6.63
CA GLY A 3 16.21 23.94 -5.80
C GLY A 3 16.65 22.62 -5.16
N PHE A 4 16.83 22.61 -3.84
CA PHE A 4 17.01 21.39 -3.07
C PHE A 4 15.83 20.45 -3.36
N GLY A 5 16.13 19.31 -3.98
CA GLY A 5 15.15 18.27 -4.29
C GLY A 5 14.36 17.95 -3.02
N ARG A 6 13.03 18.06 -3.09
CA ARG A 6 12.16 17.64 -1.99
C ARG A 6 12.58 16.21 -1.62
N PRO A 7 12.83 15.91 -0.33
CA PRO A 7 13.13 14.53 0.06
C PRO A 7 12.02 13.65 -0.49
N ASN A 8 12.41 12.61 -1.21
CA ASN A 8 11.45 11.69 -1.80
C ASN A 8 10.68 11.08 -0.62
N ARG A 9 9.38 11.34 -0.54
CA ARG A 9 8.53 10.86 0.55
C ARG A 9 8.59 9.33 0.57
N LEU A 10 8.60 8.75 1.75
CA LEU A 10 8.52 7.30 1.96
C LEU A 10 7.46 7.02 3.02
N LEU A 11 6.81 5.88 2.88
CA LEU A 11 5.90 5.27 3.85
C LEU A 11 6.73 4.40 4.78
N ARG A 12 6.62 4.62 6.09
CA ARG A 12 7.40 3.94 7.13
C ARG A 12 6.58 3.02 8.02
N SER A 13 5.26 3.15 7.97
CA SER A 13 4.36 2.36 8.80
C SER A 13 2.99 2.15 8.14
N PRO A 14 2.24 1.12 8.56
CA PRO A 14 0.82 0.97 8.19
C PRO A 14 0.01 2.27 8.38
N GLY A 15 0.24 2.98 9.49
CA GLY A 15 -0.44 4.25 9.75
C GLY A 15 -0.15 5.33 8.70
N GLU A 16 1.06 5.39 8.16
CA GLU A 16 1.40 6.31 7.07
C GLU A 16 0.75 5.92 5.74
N VAL A 17 0.49 4.64 5.49
CA VAL A 17 -0.32 4.19 4.34
C VAL A 17 -1.74 4.72 4.49
N ILE A 18 -2.34 4.53 5.66
CA ILE A 18 -3.70 4.99 5.95
C ILE A 18 -3.79 6.52 5.80
N ALA A 19 -2.81 7.26 6.32
CA ALA A 19 -2.74 8.71 6.13
C ALA A 19 -2.60 9.10 4.65
N ALA A 20 -1.80 8.37 3.86
CA ALA A 20 -1.64 8.62 2.43
C ALA A 20 -2.94 8.37 1.64
N ILE A 21 -3.79 7.42 2.06
CA ILE A 21 -5.11 7.17 1.45
C ILE A 21 -6.00 8.41 1.57
N ALA A 22 -6.00 9.06 2.74
CA ALA A 22 -6.81 10.24 3.01
C ALA A 22 -6.42 11.46 2.15
N GLU A 23 -5.23 11.46 1.55
CA GLU A 23 -4.78 12.48 0.59
C GLU A 23 -5.25 12.21 -0.85
N THR A 24 -5.85 11.05 -1.10
CA THR A 24 -6.35 10.66 -2.42
C THR A 24 -7.85 10.91 -2.55
N PRO A 25 -8.39 11.02 -3.78
CA PRO A 25 -9.83 11.18 -3.98
C PRO A 25 -10.63 9.88 -3.73
N VAL A 26 -9.99 8.79 -3.33
CA VAL A 26 -10.66 7.50 -3.12
C VAL A 26 -11.26 7.49 -1.71
N ALA A 27 -12.59 7.39 -1.63
CA ALA A 27 -13.29 7.20 -0.36
C ALA A 27 -13.09 5.76 0.13
N PHE A 28 -12.14 5.57 1.05
CA PHE A 28 -11.77 4.25 1.57
C PHE A 28 -11.40 4.35 3.06
N ALA A 29 -12.12 3.61 3.90
CA ALA A 29 -11.90 3.59 5.35
C ALA A 29 -11.06 2.35 5.71
N ALA A 30 -9.74 2.49 5.63
CA ALA A 30 -8.82 1.42 5.95
C ALA A 30 -8.87 1.04 7.44
N ILE A 31 -8.93 -0.25 7.72
CA ILE A 31 -8.84 -0.81 9.08
C ILE A 31 -7.46 -1.39 9.38
N ASP A 32 -6.71 -1.76 8.34
CA ASP A 32 -5.37 -2.32 8.45
C ASP A 32 -4.59 -2.06 7.15
N ALA A 33 -3.26 -2.08 7.23
CA ALA A 33 -2.37 -1.82 6.11
C ALA A 33 -0.99 -2.51 6.22
N LEU A 34 -0.35 -2.69 5.06
CA LEU A 34 1.02 -3.14 4.90
C LEU A 34 1.82 -2.07 4.15
N VAL A 35 3.09 -1.95 4.52
CA VAL A 35 4.08 -1.09 3.85
C VAL A 35 5.11 -1.97 3.16
N SER A 36 5.40 -1.69 1.90
CA SER A 36 6.55 -2.30 1.24
C SER A 36 7.86 -1.89 1.92
N ASN A 37 8.84 -2.80 1.99
CA ASN A 37 10.14 -2.54 2.62
C ASN A 37 10.88 -1.34 2.01
N ASP A 38 10.64 -1.00 0.73
CA ASP A 38 11.25 0.17 0.09
C ASP A 38 10.54 1.50 0.43
N GLY A 39 9.40 1.43 1.13
CA GLY A 39 8.57 2.55 1.54
C GLY A 39 7.84 3.27 0.41
N ARG A 40 7.82 2.73 -0.82
CA ARG A 40 7.24 3.41 -1.98
C ARG A 40 5.79 3.05 -2.24
N ALA A 41 5.30 1.99 -1.61
CA ALA A 41 3.95 1.50 -1.79
C ALA A 41 3.44 0.79 -0.55
N GLY A 42 2.12 0.60 -0.51
CA GLY A 42 1.43 -0.13 0.53
C GLY A 42 0.13 -0.76 0.02
N LEU A 43 -0.44 -1.61 0.85
CA LEU A 43 -1.74 -2.24 0.64
C LEU A 43 -2.59 -1.96 1.88
N ALA A 44 -3.86 -1.67 1.72
CA ALA A 44 -4.81 -1.52 2.82
C ALA A 44 -6.06 -2.35 2.57
N ILE A 45 -6.75 -2.69 3.65
CA ILE A 45 -8.05 -3.36 3.62
C ILE A 45 -9.07 -2.54 4.41
N ASP A 46 -10.32 -2.55 3.99
CA ASP A 46 -11.43 -2.00 4.76
C ASP A 46 -12.21 -3.11 5.48
N ALA A 47 -13.21 -2.72 6.27
CA ALA A 47 -14.07 -3.65 7.00
C ALA A 47 -14.94 -4.55 6.08
N ALA A 48 -15.10 -4.17 4.81
CA ALA A 48 -15.82 -4.97 3.82
C ALA A 48 -14.91 -5.97 3.09
N GLY A 49 -13.61 -5.98 3.39
CA GLY A 49 -12.62 -6.84 2.75
C GLY A 49 -12.17 -6.36 1.37
N GLN A 50 -12.48 -5.11 1.00
CA GLN A 50 -11.97 -4.50 -0.22
C GLN A 50 -10.50 -4.14 -0.04
N VAL A 51 -9.71 -4.30 -1.10
CA VAL A 51 -8.27 -4.02 -1.08
C VAL A 51 -7.99 -2.73 -1.83
N LEU A 52 -7.21 -1.85 -1.20
CA LEU A 52 -6.71 -0.63 -1.80
C LEU A 52 -5.19 -0.68 -1.89
N ALA A 53 -4.67 -0.53 -3.10
CA ALA A 53 -3.24 -0.35 -3.34
C ALA A 53 -2.88 1.13 -3.30
N VAL A 54 -1.77 1.46 -2.66
CA VAL A 54 -1.24 2.82 -2.56
C VAL A 54 0.20 2.84 -3.06
N ARG A 55 0.57 3.88 -3.82
CA ARG A 55 1.97 4.14 -4.17
C ARG A 55 2.31 5.62 -4.15
N LEU A 56 3.57 5.92 -3.90
CA LEU A 56 4.10 7.27 -4.00
C LEU A 56 4.60 7.56 -5.42
N ARG A 57 4.27 8.75 -5.91
CA ARG A 57 4.80 9.38 -7.13
C ARG A 57 5.41 10.71 -6.74
N GLY A 58 6.69 10.69 -6.37
CA GLY A 58 7.36 11.83 -5.74
C GLY A 58 6.75 12.11 -4.38
N SER A 59 6.18 13.30 -4.18
CA SER A 59 5.54 13.67 -2.91
C SER A 59 4.06 13.29 -2.81
N ARG A 60 3.43 12.83 -3.90
CA ARG A 60 1.98 12.54 -3.97
C ARG A 60 1.70 11.06 -3.82
N ALA A 61 0.58 10.72 -3.19
CA ALA A 61 0.03 9.38 -3.19
C ALA A 61 -0.92 9.17 -4.38
N LEU A 62 -0.90 7.96 -4.94
CA LEU A 62 -1.95 7.43 -5.82
C LEU A 62 -2.55 6.20 -5.16
N ALA A 63 -3.86 6.02 -5.29
CA ALA A 63 -4.56 4.86 -4.77
C ALA A 63 -5.45 4.21 -5.83
N CYS A 64 -5.64 2.91 -5.74
CA CYS A 64 -6.49 2.13 -6.65
C CYS A 64 -7.11 0.95 -5.90
N ILE A 65 -8.44 0.83 -5.97
CA ILE A 65 -9.14 -0.36 -5.45
C ILE A 65 -8.87 -1.49 -6.43
N VAL A 66 -8.40 -2.62 -5.92
CA VAL A 66 -8.03 -3.77 -6.73
C VAL A 66 -8.74 -5.03 -6.22
N PRO A 67 -9.12 -5.96 -7.11
CA PRO A 67 -9.61 -7.25 -6.67
C PRO A 67 -8.45 -8.06 -6.09
N TRP A 68 -8.76 -9.02 -5.21
CA TRP A 68 -7.75 -9.94 -4.67
C TRP A 68 -6.98 -10.70 -5.75
N THR A 69 -7.61 -10.98 -6.88
CA THR A 69 -6.98 -11.65 -8.04
C THR A 69 -5.93 -10.80 -8.75
N ALA A 70 -5.86 -9.49 -8.49
CA ALA A 70 -4.82 -8.60 -8.99
C ALA A 70 -3.54 -8.60 -8.13
N LEU A 71 -3.54 -9.33 -7.00
CA LEU A 71 -2.37 -9.57 -6.16
C LEU A 71 -1.68 -10.85 -6.63
N ARG A 72 -0.42 -10.73 -7.06
CA ARG A 72 0.37 -11.87 -7.52
C ARG A 72 1.66 -11.99 -6.73
N GLN A 73 1.88 -13.16 -6.14
CA GLN A 73 3.13 -13.46 -5.47
C GLN A 73 4.26 -13.61 -6.48
N THR A 74 5.41 -13.03 -6.13
CA THR A 74 6.69 -13.16 -6.83
C THR A 74 7.79 -13.45 -5.82
N VAL A 75 9.02 -13.67 -6.30
CA VAL A 75 10.20 -13.86 -5.43
C VAL A 75 10.50 -12.61 -4.60
N GLU A 76 10.30 -11.41 -5.16
CA GLU A 76 10.62 -10.15 -4.47
C GLU A 76 9.51 -9.68 -3.51
N GLY A 77 8.29 -10.17 -3.69
CA GLY A 77 7.12 -9.81 -2.87
C GLY A 77 5.82 -9.91 -3.64
N ILE A 78 4.87 -9.02 -3.37
CA ILE A 78 3.55 -9.01 -4.02
C ILE A 78 3.49 -7.96 -5.12
N VAL A 79 3.26 -8.37 -6.36
CA VAL A 79 2.93 -7.46 -7.45
C VAL A 79 1.44 -7.16 -7.42
N VAL A 80 1.10 -5.87 -7.50
CA VAL A 80 -0.26 -5.37 -7.63
C VAL A 80 -0.44 -4.78 -9.01
N GLU A 81 -1.50 -5.16 -9.71
CA GLU A 81 -1.93 -4.56 -10.96
C GLU A 81 -3.19 -3.72 -10.75
N GLY A 82 -3.05 -2.40 -10.84
CA GLY A 82 -4.18 -1.47 -10.77
C GLY A 82 -4.69 -1.06 -12.14
N ASP A 83 -5.51 0.00 -12.15
CA ASP A 83 -5.98 0.63 -13.39
C ASP A 83 -4.85 1.28 -14.20
N ARG A 84 -5.16 1.84 -15.37
CA ARG A 84 -4.17 2.50 -16.24
C ARG A 84 -3.41 3.64 -15.56
N ARG A 85 -4.01 4.38 -14.62
CA ARG A 85 -3.39 5.53 -13.93
C ARG A 85 -2.47 5.06 -12.80
N PHE A 86 -2.87 4.01 -12.10
CA PHE A 86 -2.09 3.38 -11.05
C PHE A 86 -0.96 2.50 -11.62
N GLY A 87 -1.21 1.78 -12.71
CA GLY A 87 -0.26 0.85 -13.31
C GLY A 87 0.05 -0.33 -12.38
N SER A 88 1.26 -0.87 -12.48
CA SER A 88 1.72 -1.94 -11.60
C SER A 88 2.74 -1.43 -10.56
N VAL A 89 2.75 -2.06 -9.38
CA VAL A 89 3.74 -1.81 -8.33
C VAL A 89 4.06 -3.12 -7.59
N THR A 90 5.32 -3.28 -7.19
CA THR A 90 5.76 -4.40 -6.36
C THR A 90 5.86 -3.95 -4.91
N LEU A 91 5.17 -4.65 -4.01
CA LEU A 91 5.33 -4.56 -2.58
C LEU A 91 6.48 -5.49 -2.16
N ILE A 92 7.70 -4.95 -2.22
CA ILE A 92 8.95 -5.63 -1.84
C ILE A 92 8.87 -6.10 -0.39
N GLY A 93 9.25 -7.36 -0.16
CA GLY A 93 9.35 -7.99 1.15
C GLY A 93 8.02 -8.41 1.78
N ILE A 94 6.90 -8.17 1.09
CA ILE A 94 5.59 -8.63 1.53
C ILE A 94 5.33 -10.04 0.99
N SER A 95 4.97 -10.96 1.88
CA SER A 95 4.63 -12.33 1.53
C SER A 95 3.11 -12.52 1.33
N ALA A 96 2.73 -13.64 0.73
CA ALA A 96 1.32 -14.01 0.64
C ALA A 96 0.68 -14.26 2.02
N LEU A 97 1.47 -14.63 3.04
CA LEU A 97 0.97 -14.80 4.41
C LEU A 97 0.63 -13.45 5.05
N ASP A 98 1.46 -12.43 4.85
CA ASP A 98 1.21 -11.08 5.37
C ASP A 98 -0.10 -10.53 4.81
N VAL A 99 -0.32 -10.68 3.49
CA VAL A 99 -1.57 -10.25 2.85
C VAL A 99 -2.78 -11.05 3.36
N ARG A 100 -2.63 -12.35 3.62
CA ARG A 100 -3.71 -13.18 4.20
C ARG A 100 -4.07 -12.78 5.64
N ARG A 101 -3.13 -12.19 6.38
CA ARG A 101 -3.34 -11.69 7.74
C ARG A 101 -3.90 -10.27 7.78
N LEU A 102 -4.01 -9.61 6.63
CA LEU A 102 -4.52 -8.24 6.54
C LEU A 102 -5.97 -8.17 7.07
N GLY A 103 -6.20 -7.29 8.02
CA GLY A 103 -7.51 -7.14 8.68
C GLY A 103 -7.81 -8.24 9.71
N GLN A 104 -6.88 -9.15 9.98
CA GLN A 104 -6.97 -10.06 11.12
C GLN A 104 -6.40 -9.36 12.36
N PRO A 105 -6.99 -9.58 13.55
CA PRO A 105 -6.37 -9.13 14.78
C PRO A 105 -4.96 -9.74 14.88
N GLN A 106 -3.95 -8.89 15.00
CA GLN A 106 -2.59 -9.34 15.31
C GLN A 106 -2.68 -10.09 16.65
N PRO A 107 -2.13 -11.32 16.78
CA PRO A 107 -2.09 -11.96 18.08
C PRO A 107 -1.33 -11.04 19.04
N GLU A 108 -1.98 -10.60 20.11
CA GLU A 108 -1.29 -9.95 21.24
C GLU A 108 -0.15 -10.89 21.65
N GLU A 109 1.10 -10.42 21.49
CA GLU A 109 2.22 -11.07 22.14
C GLU A 109 2.00 -10.91 23.65
N ALA A 110 1.52 -11.99 24.28
CA ALA A 110 1.29 -12.11 25.71
C ALA A 110 2.60 -12.19 26.51
#